data_AF-A0A1H1JZX3-F1
#
_entry.id   AF-A0A1H1JZX3-F1
#
_cell.length_a   1.000
_cell.length_b   1.000
_cell.length_c   1.000
_cell.angle_alpha   90.00
_cell.angle_beta   90.00
_cell.angle_gamma   90.00
#
_symmetry.space_group_name_H-M   'P 1'
#
loop_
_entity.id
_entity.type
_entity.pdbx_description
1 polymer ?
#
loop_
_entity_poly.entity_id
_entity_poly.type
_entity_poly.pdbx_seq_one_letter_code
_entity_poly.pdbx_strand_id
1 'polypeptide(L)'
;MSWYEPVAQVFFDVVFDIAPISCHSFTVPDCLARWIDTNMPGLKGVRHVSFYCCDSGDLPIGPIMNLVGARGLTLGDHVHIRQDICPIDQCNPDKVRLLLHELVHVEQYRADSGFPVKYIADHLRHGYQNNPAEIAARARAQSLLSAYMAANPCHEPRNGCRDGRRAQPPGGCLPLPSRLEHDPEIQRA
;
A
#
# COMPACT_ATOMS: atom_id res chain seq x y z
N MET A 1 24.55 -32.44 -0.70
CA MET A 1 23.12 -32.63 -0.37
C MET A 1 22.56 -31.29 0.02
N SER A 2 21.81 -30.68 -0.89
CA SER A 2 21.29 -29.31 -0.77
C SER A 2 19.95 -29.35 -0.03
N TRP A 3 19.90 -28.80 1.17
CA TRP A 3 18.67 -28.67 1.96
C TRP A 3 17.79 -27.48 1.52
N TYR A 4 18.14 -26.80 0.42
CA TYR A 4 17.51 -25.55 -0.02
C TYR A 4 16.25 -25.74 -0.89
N GLU A 5 16.08 -26.89 -1.55
CA GLU A 5 14.96 -27.11 -2.49
C GLU A 5 13.58 -27.32 -1.81
N PRO A 6 13.41 -28.07 -0.72
CA PRO A 6 12.07 -28.37 -0.21
C PRO A 6 11.43 -27.18 0.52
N VAL A 7 12.22 -26.25 1.06
CA VAL A 7 11.70 -25.11 1.83
C VAL A 7 11.16 -24.03 0.90
N ALA A 8 11.81 -23.79 -0.25
CA ALA A 8 11.31 -22.89 -1.27
C ALA A 8 10.00 -23.42 -1.85
N GLN A 9 9.93 -24.71 -2.21
CA GLN A 9 8.73 -25.33 -2.78
C GLN A 9 7.53 -25.27 -1.83
N VAL A 10 7.70 -25.61 -0.54
CA VAL A 10 6.62 -25.56 0.45
C VAL A 10 6.17 -24.12 0.71
N PHE A 11 7.08 -23.14 0.71
CA PHE A 11 6.68 -21.74 0.83
C PHE A 11 5.93 -21.28 -0.43
N PHE A 12 6.37 -21.65 -1.63
CA PHE A 12 5.64 -21.37 -2.86
C PHE A 12 4.24 -22.00 -2.83
N ASP A 13 4.10 -23.29 -2.51
CA ASP A 13 2.80 -23.96 -2.50
C ASP A 13 1.85 -23.44 -1.39
N VAL A 14 2.39 -22.97 -0.25
CA VAL A 14 1.61 -22.37 0.86
C VAL A 14 1.30 -20.87 0.62
N VAL A 15 2.13 -20.16 -0.14
CA VAL A 15 1.90 -18.75 -0.54
C VAL A 15 0.77 -18.61 -1.57
N PHE A 16 0.40 -19.70 -2.24
CA PHE A 16 -0.57 -19.70 -3.33
C PHE A 16 -1.84 -20.52 -3.04
N ASP A 17 -2.21 -20.72 -1.78
CA ASP A 17 -3.50 -21.35 -1.43
C ASP A 17 -4.61 -20.27 -1.41
N ILE A 18 -5.39 -20.24 -2.49
CA ILE A 18 -6.26 -19.12 -2.88
C ILE A 18 -7.63 -19.27 -2.20
N ALA A 19 -7.76 -18.79 -0.96
CA ALA A 19 -9.06 -18.43 -0.41
C ALA A 19 -9.71 -17.32 -1.29
N PRO A 20 -11.04 -17.15 -1.32
CA PRO A 20 -11.67 -16.11 -2.14
C PRO A 20 -11.19 -14.73 -1.68
N ILE A 21 -10.24 -14.19 -2.44
CA ILE A 21 -9.60 -12.91 -2.17
C ILE A 21 -10.63 -11.80 -2.43
N SER A 22 -11.18 -11.18 -1.40
CA SER A 22 -12.02 -9.97 -1.53
C SER A 22 -11.15 -8.72 -1.71
N CYS A 23 -10.23 -8.76 -2.68
CA CYS A 23 -9.45 -7.57 -3.04
C CYS A 23 -10.19 -6.78 -4.11
N HIS A 24 -10.21 -5.45 -3.98
CA HIS A 24 -10.61 -4.55 -5.05
C HIS A 24 -9.43 -3.71 -5.51
N SER A 25 -9.32 -3.47 -6.81
CA SER A 25 -8.29 -2.59 -7.35
C SER A 25 -8.58 -1.14 -6.96
N PHE A 26 -7.54 -0.37 -6.68
CA PHE A 26 -7.65 1.08 -6.50
C PHE A 26 -6.61 1.81 -7.36
N THR A 27 -6.84 3.10 -7.58
CA THR A 27 -5.90 3.97 -8.28
C THR A 27 -5.21 4.92 -7.31
N VAL A 28 -3.90 5.07 -7.45
CA VAL A 28 -3.14 6.08 -6.70
C VAL A 28 -3.58 7.48 -7.16
N PRO A 29 -3.81 8.44 -6.25
CA PRO A 29 -4.17 9.81 -6.61
C PRO A 29 -3.18 10.43 -7.61
N ASP A 30 -3.69 11.10 -8.65
CA ASP A 30 -2.87 11.57 -9.78
C ASP A 30 -1.65 12.42 -9.39
N CYS A 31 -1.81 13.31 -8.42
CA CYS A 31 -0.71 14.16 -7.94
C CYS A 31 0.41 13.34 -7.29
N LEU A 32 0.05 12.30 -6.52
CA LEU A 32 0.97 11.37 -5.90
C LEU A 32 1.60 10.45 -6.95
N ALA A 33 0.81 9.93 -7.90
CA ALA A 33 1.31 9.09 -8.99
C ALA A 33 2.35 9.82 -9.85
N ARG A 34 2.08 11.06 -10.27
CA ARG A 34 3.05 11.89 -11.02
C ARG A 34 4.33 12.15 -10.25
N TRP A 35 4.21 12.41 -8.95
CA TRP A 35 5.38 12.61 -8.10
C TRP A 35 6.20 11.33 -7.99
N ILE A 36 5.55 10.17 -7.80
CA ILE A 36 6.21 8.85 -7.76
C ILE A 36 6.94 8.58 -9.07
N ASP A 37 6.29 8.78 -10.23
CA ASP A 37 6.90 8.56 -11.55
C ASP A 37 8.18 9.37 -11.75
N THR A 38 8.22 10.57 -11.19
CA THR A 38 9.38 11.47 -11.27
C THR A 38 10.50 11.03 -10.32
N ASN A 39 10.17 10.57 -9.11
CA ASN A 39 11.14 10.34 -8.03
C ASN A 39 11.53 8.86 -7.86
N MET A 40 10.83 7.95 -8.52
CA MET A 40 11.08 6.50 -8.51
C MET A 40 11.17 5.93 -9.94
N PRO A 41 12.18 6.34 -10.73
CA PRO A 41 12.29 5.92 -12.13
C PRO A 41 12.45 4.39 -12.31
N GLY A 42 12.90 3.66 -11.28
CA GLY A 42 12.96 2.19 -11.29
C GLY A 42 11.59 1.53 -11.46
N LEU A 43 10.50 2.24 -11.13
CA LEU A 43 9.13 1.79 -11.34
C LEU A 43 8.67 1.93 -12.80
N LYS A 44 9.42 2.58 -13.69
CA LYS A 44 9.03 2.78 -15.09
C LYS A 44 7.60 3.37 -15.27
N GLY A 45 7.06 4.00 -14.24
CA GLY A 45 5.67 4.47 -14.17
C GLY A 45 4.75 3.63 -13.27
N VAL A 46 4.00 4.29 -12.38
CA VAL A 46 2.98 3.72 -11.48
C VAL A 46 1.91 2.94 -12.23
N ARG A 47 1.63 3.29 -13.50
CA ARG A 47 0.72 2.55 -14.38
C ARG A 47 1.12 1.09 -14.63
N HIS A 48 2.39 0.73 -14.38
CA HIS A 48 2.90 -0.62 -14.50
C HIS A 48 2.87 -1.38 -13.17
N VAL A 49 2.22 -0.81 -12.14
CA VAL A 49 2.04 -1.43 -10.83
C VAL A 49 0.54 -1.59 -10.60
N SER A 50 0.12 -2.77 -10.18
CA SER A 50 -1.27 -3.05 -9.85
C SER A 50 -1.48 -2.90 -8.35
N PHE A 51 -2.49 -2.12 -7.95
CA PHE A 51 -2.77 -1.82 -6.55
C PHE A 51 -4.10 -2.42 -6.11
N TYR A 52 -4.09 -3.09 -4.97
CA TYR A 52 -5.24 -3.79 -4.43
C TYR A 52 -5.46 -3.42 -2.97
N CYS A 53 -6.72 -3.23 -2.60
CA CYS A 53 -7.18 -3.11 -1.23
C CYS A 53 -7.82 -4.42 -0.82
N CYS A 54 -7.33 -5.02 0.26
CA CYS A 54 -7.67 -6.37 0.65
C CYS A 54 -8.02 -6.44 2.13
N ASP A 55 -9.01 -7.26 2.48
CA ASP A 55 -9.30 -7.53 3.88
C ASP A 55 -8.18 -8.34 4.54
N SER A 56 -8.01 -8.14 5.84
CA SER A 56 -6.90 -8.72 6.62
C SER A 56 -6.85 -10.26 6.60
N GLY A 57 -7.97 -10.91 6.26
CA GLY A 57 -8.08 -12.37 6.12
C GLY A 57 -7.81 -12.91 4.72
N ASP A 58 -7.78 -12.05 3.71
CA ASP A 58 -7.90 -12.41 2.29
C ASP A 58 -6.62 -12.16 1.49
N LEU A 59 -5.55 -11.70 2.13
CA LEU A 59 -4.23 -11.62 1.50
C LEU A 59 -3.73 -13.05 1.23
N PRO A 60 -2.98 -13.30 0.15
CA PRO A 60 -2.48 -14.64 -0.24
C PRO A 60 -1.62 -15.33 0.84
N ILE A 61 -1.29 -14.61 1.92
CA ILE A 61 -0.58 -15.09 3.12
C ILE A 61 -1.25 -14.60 4.43
N GLY A 62 -2.58 -14.41 4.43
CA GLY A 62 -3.37 -13.81 5.52
C GLY A 62 -3.03 -14.30 6.94
N PRO A 63 -2.83 -15.60 7.19
CA PRO A 63 -2.39 -16.09 8.51
C PRO A 63 -1.00 -15.58 8.91
N ILE A 64 -0.05 -15.52 7.98
CA ILE A 64 1.33 -15.07 8.21
C ILE A 64 1.37 -13.55 8.35
N MET A 65 0.61 -12.80 7.55
CA MET A 65 0.53 -11.34 7.66
C MET A 65 -0.11 -10.85 8.95
N ASN A 66 -1.17 -11.51 9.41
CA ASN A 66 -1.74 -11.22 10.72
C ASN A 66 -0.75 -11.56 11.85
N LEU A 67 0.09 -12.59 11.67
CA LEU A 67 1.14 -12.94 12.62
C LEU A 67 2.27 -11.89 12.67
N VAL A 68 2.64 -11.30 11.53
CA VAL A 68 3.71 -10.28 11.45
C VAL A 68 3.20 -8.84 11.54
N GLY A 69 1.88 -8.64 11.61
CA GLY A 69 1.25 -7.31 11.68
C GLY A 69 1.45 -6.47 10.42
N ALA A 70 1.69 -7.10 9.26
CA ALA A 70 1.99 -6.40 8.02
C ALA A 70 0.78 -5.60 7.52
N ARG A 71 1.04 -4.39 7.04
CA ARG A 71 0.04 -3.41 6.59
C ARG A 71 -0.05 -3.32 5.07
N GLY A 72 0.97 -3.81 4.38
CA GLY A 72 1.03 -3.98 2.93
C GLY A 72 1.90 -5.19 2.56
N LEU A 73 1.75 -5.65 1.32
CA LEU A 73 2.49 -6.74 0.71
C LEU A 73 2.83 -6.39 -0.75
N THR A 74 4.07 -6.62 -1.14
CA THR A 74 4.50 -6.52 -2.52
C THR A 74 4.90 -7.87 -3.09
N LEU A 75 4.28 -8.25 -4.22
CA LEU A 75 4.58 -9.45 -5.00
C LEU A 75 4.83 -9.04 -6.45
N GLY A 76 6.11 -8.89 -6.83
CA GLY A 76 6.47 -8.42 -8.16
C GLY A 76 5.94 -7.01 -8.42
N ASP A 77 5.04 -6.88 -9.39
CA ASP A 77 4.39 -5.63 -9.78
C ASP A 77 3.04 -5.40 -9.09
N HIS A 78 2.69 -6.21 -8.10
CA HIS A 78 1.40 -6.17 -7.40
C HIS A 78 1.59 -5.72 -5.95
N VAL A 79 0.98 -4.59 -5.60
CA VAL A 79 0.97 -4.03 -4.26
C VAL A 79 -0.40 -4.24 -3.64
N HIS A 80 -0.44 -4.95 -2.52
CA HIS A 80 -1.65 -5.22 -1.76
C HIS A 80 -1.59 -4.47 -0.45
N ILE A 81 -2.64 -3.74 -0.11
CA ILE A 81 -2.71 -2.90 1.09
C ILE A 81 -3.94 -3.33 1.88
N ARG A 82 -3.81 -3.35 3.21
CA ARG A 82 -4.94 -3.69 4.07
C ARG A 82 -6.08 -2.66 3.96
N GLN A 83 -7.31 -3.17 4.01
CA GLN A 83 -8.55 -2.42 3.89
C GLN A 83 -8.63 -1.21 4.84
N ASP A 84 -8.13 -1.33 6.07
CA ASP A 84 -8.16 -0.26 7.10
C ASP A 84 -7.30 0.98 6.72
N ILE A 85 -6.40 0.80 5.76
CA ILE A 85 -5.47 1.82 5.27
C ILE A 85 -5.91 2.33 3.90
N CYS A 86 -6.73 1.57 3.21
CA CYS A 86 -7.27 1.90 1.92
C CYS A 86 -8.50 2.83 1.99
N PRO A 87 -8.72 3.67 0.95
CA PRO A 87 -7.76 4.03 -0.09
C PRO A 87 -6.59 4.86 0.50
N ILE A 88 -5.50 4.96 -0.27
CA ILE A 88 -4.36 5.80 0.12
C ILE A 88 -4.77 7.26 0.13
N ASP A 89 -4.73 7.86 1.33
CA ASP A 89 -4.85 9.29 1.52
C ASP A 89 -3.47 9.92 1.32
N GLN A 90 -3.33 10.68 0.23
CA GLN A 90 -2.10 11.37 -0.15
C GLN A 90 -1.68 12.47 0.84
N CYS A 91 -2.56 12.85 1.77
CA CYS A 91 -2.29 13.83 2.82
C CYS A 91 -1.92 13.18 4.16
N ASN A 92 -2.09 11.86 4.30
CA ASN A 92 -1.70 11.14 5.49
C ASN A 92 -0.26 10.60 5.33
N PRO A 93 0.72 11.13 6.10
CA PRO A 93 2.12 10.76 5.94
C PRO A 93 2.39 9.27 6.18
N ASP A 94 1.65 8.62 7.09
CA ASP A 94 1.84 7.20 7.35
C ASP A 94 1.35 6.33 6.21
N LYS A 95 0.21 6.69 5.60
CA LYS A 95 -0.31 5.97 4.43
C LYS A 95 0.60 6.15 3.21
N VAL A 96 1.08 7.37 2.98
CA VAL A 96 2.05 7.65 1.90
C VAL A 96 3.35 6.90 2.14
N ARG A 97 3.88 6.91 3.37
CA ARG A 97 5.10 6.17 3.72
C ARG A 97 4.97 4.68 3.47
N LEU A 98 3.83 4.09 3.85
CA LEU A 98 3.55 2.67 3.60
C LEU A 98 3.51 2.38 2.09
N LEU A 99 2.78 3.17 1.30
CA LEU A 99 2.74 2.99 -0.15
C LEU A 99 4.14 3.08 -0.77
N LEU A 100 4.94 4.07 -0.37
CA LEU A 100 6.30 4.24 -0.86
C LEU A 100 7.20 3.06 -0.45
N HIS A 101 7.00 2.49 0.74
CA HIS A 101 7.72 1.29 1.18
C HIS A 101 7.41 0.09 0.29
N GLU A 102 6.14 -0.18 0.00
CA GLU A 102 5.76 -1.25 -0.93
C GLU A 102 6.33 -1.03 -2.33
N LEU A 103 6.31 0.21 -2.82
CA LEU A 103 6.91 0.54 -4.12
C LEU A 103 8.43 0.35 -4.16
N VAL A 104 9.15 0.52 -3.05
CA VAL A 104 10.58 0.19 -3.02
C VAL A 104 10.79 -1.31 -3.19
N HIS A 105 9.90 -2.16 -2.65
CA HIS A 105 9.95 -3.59 -2.93
C HIS A 105 9.71 -3.90 -4.42
N VAL A 106 8.81 -3.18 -5.10
CA VAL A 106 8.63 -3.33 -6.56
C VAL A 106 9.94 -3.03 -7.30
N GLU A 107 10.65 -1.96 -6.92
CA GLU A 107 11.97 -1.68 -7.51
C GLU A 107 13.00 -2.78 -7.21
N GLN A 108 13.00 -3.35 -6.01
CA GLN A 108 13.88 -4.47 -5.66
C GLN A 108 13.58 -5.73 -6.49
N TYR A 109 12.30 -6.08 -6.66
CA TYR A 109 11.84 -7.17 -7.53
C TYR A 109 12.32 -6.98 -8.97
N ARG A 110 12.24 -5.75 -9.49
CA ARG A 110 12.64 -5.44 -10.86
C ARG A 110 14.14 -5.37 -11.07
N ALA A 111 14.88 -4.97 -10.04
CA ALA A 111 16.33 -4.87 -10.08
C ALA A 111 17.02 -6.23 -10.00
N ASP A 112 16.39 -7.21 -9.34
CA ASP A 112 16.99 -8.52 -9.09
C ASP A 112 15.94 -9.65 -9.17
N SER A 113 16.01 -10.46 -10.23
CA SER A 113 15.14 -11.64 -10.40
C SER A 113 15.28 -12.68 -9.28
N GLY A 114 16.41 -12.70 -8.57
CA GLY A 114 16.65 -13.57 -7.41
C GLY A 114 16.16 -12.99 -6.08
N PHE A 115 15.57 -11.78 -6.11
CA PHE A 115 15.11 -11.07 -4.92
C PHE A 115 14.18 -11.90 -4.03
N PRO A 116 13.17 -12.64 -4.53
CA PRO A 116 12.25 -13.38 -3.65
C PRO A 116 12.97 -14.43 -2.80
N VAL A 117 13.90 -15.16 -3.42
CA VAL A 117 14.68 -16.20 -2.75
C VAL A 117 15.61 -15.58 -1.71
N LYS A 118 16.31 -14.49 -2.07
CA LYS A 118 17.19 -13.76 -1.15
C LYS A 118 16.40 -13.19 0.04
N TYR A 119 15.26 -12.56 -0.23
CA TYR A 119 14.38 -12.00 0.78
C TYR A 119 13.96 -13.07 1.78
N ILE A 120 13.51 -14.23 1.32
CA ILE A 120 13.10 -15.34 2.20
C ILE A 120 14.29 -15.86 3.01
N ALA A 121 15.44 -16.09 2.39
CA ALA A 121 16.64 -16.57 3.08
C ALA A 121 17.09 -15.59 4.19
N ASP A 122 17.11 -14.30 3.89
CA ASP A 122 17.45 -13.25 4.85
C ASP A 122 16.38 -13.10 5.94
N HIS A 123 15.11 -13.30 5.60
CA HIS A 123 14.01 -13.28 6.57
C HIS A 123 14.14 -14.44 7.57
N LEU A 124 14.47 -15.65 7.12
CA LEU A 124 14.71 -16.80 8.00
C LEU A 124 15.94 -16.60 8.88
N ARG A 125 16.96 -15.90 8.37
CA ARG A 125 18.22 -15.68 9.08
C ARG A 125 18.14 -14.55 10.12
N HIS A 126 17.43 -13.47 9.81
CA HIS A 126 17.45 -12.24 10.62
C HIS A 126 16.08 -11.88 11.21
N GLY A 127 15.01 -12.56 10.78
CA GLY A 127 13.63 -12.17 11.01
C GLY A 127 13.20 -11.00 10.12
N TYR A 128 11.89 -10.74 10.08
CA TYR A 128 11.30 -9.65 9.29
C TYR A 128 11.95 -8.29 9.55
N GLN A 129 12.04 -7.89 10.82
CA GLN A 129 12.46 -6.54 11.22
C GLN A 129 13.94 -6.24 10.90
N ASN A 130 14.77 -7.26 10.72
CA ASN A 130 16.20 -7.09 10.44
C ASN A 130 16.59 -7.60 9.05
N ASN A 131 15.61 -7.94 8.20
CA ASN A 131 15.87 -8.29 6.83
C ASN A 131 16.53 -7.09 6.11
N PRO A 132 17.69 -7.25 5.46
CA PRO A 132 18.37 -6.17 4.74
C PRO A 132 17.46 -5.45 3.73
N ALA A 133 16.57 -6.19 3.06
CA ALA A 133 15.61 -5.62 2.12
C ALA A 133 14.59 -4.69 2.81
N GLU A 134 14.10 -5.08 3.99
CA GLU A 134 13.17 -4.30 4.83
C GLU A 134 13.84 -3.06 5.43
N ILE A 135 15.12 -3.16 5.83
CA ILE A 135 15.91 -2.02 6.29
C ILE A 135 16.08 -1.01 5.15
N ALA A 136 16.49 -1.47 3.97
CA ALA A 136 16.65 -0.64 2.80
C ALA A 136 15.33 0.01 2.36
N ALA A 137 14.24 -0.76 2.36
CA ALA A 137 12.91 -0.27 2.01
C ALA A 137 12.42 0.80 2.98
N ARG A 138 12.55 0.60 4.30
CA ARG A 138 12.19 1.62 5.31
C ARG A 138 13.02 2.90 5.17
N ALA A 139 14.34 2.78 4.99
CA ALA A 139 15.21 3.94 4.83
C ALA A 139 14.88 4.75 3.57
N ARG A 140 14.68 4.06 2.43
CA ARG A 140 14.35 4.71 1.17
C ARG A 140 12.94 5.32 1.19
N ALA A 141 11.95 4.62 1.71
CA ALA A 141 10.60 5.13 1.86
C ALA A 141 10.54 6.37 2.76
N GLN A 142 11.32 6.40 3.85
CA GLN A 142 11.42 7.57 4.71
C GLN A 142 12.05 8.77 3.98
N SER A 143 13.11 8.54 3.21
CA SER A 143 13.73 9.60 2.39
C SER A 143 12.76 10.14 1.34
N LEU A 144 12.04 9.26 0.65
CA LEU A 144 11.01 9.63 -0.34
C LEU A 144 9.86 10.40 0.32
N LEU A 145 9.38 9.96 1.49
CA LEU A 145 8.33 10.67 2.22
C LEU A 145 8.75 12.10 2.57
N SER A 146 9.95 12.27 3.11
CA SER A 146 10.48 13.61 3.43
C SER A 146 10.52 14.51 2.19
N ALA A 147 10.97 13.97 1.04
CA ALA A 147 10.98 14.69 -0.23
C ALA A 147 9.57 15.02 -0.74
N TYR A 148 8.62 14.08 -0.64
CA TYR A 148 7.23 14.28 -1.03
C TYR A 148 6.56 15.36 -0.18
N MET A 149 6.75 15.33 1.14
CA MET A 149 6.17 16.32 2.05
C MET A 149 6.78 17.71 1.87
N ALA A 150 8.08 17.79 1.58
CA ALA A 150 8.75 19.05 1.27
C ALA A 150 8.28 19.64 -0.08
N ALA A 151 8.08 18.80 -1.09
CA ALA A 151 7.58 19.22 -2.40
C ALA A 151 6.08 19.56 -2.39
N ASN A 152 5.33 18.94 -1.48
CA ASN A 152 3.88 19.06 -1.32
C ASN A 152 3.11 19.06 -2.67
N PRO A 153 3.32 18.05 -3.53
CA PRO A 153 2.87 18.08 -4.93
C PRO A 153 1.34 18.01 -5.07
N CYS A 154 0.65 17.60 -4.02
CA CYS A 154 -0.81 17.52 -3.96
C CYS A 154 -1.44 18.79 -3.35
N HIS A 155 -0.68 19.87 -3.17
CA HIS A 155 -1.21 21.13 -2.66
C HIS A 155 -1.94 21.92 -3.74
N GLU A 156 -3.25 21.73 -3.84
CA GLU A 156 -4.11 22.66 -4.56
C GLU A 156 -4.82 23.63 -3.62
N PRO A 157 -5.03 24.92 -3.99
CA PRO A 157 -5.67 25.92 -3.15
C PRO A 157 -7.11 25.60 -2.72
N ARG A 158 -7.78 24.65 -3.38
CA ARG A 158 -9.17 24.28 -3.10
C ARG A 158 -9.35 22.91 -2.45
N ASN A 159 -8.49 21.93 -2.71
CA ASN A 159 -8.63 20.54 -2.26
C ASN A 159 -7.30 19.86 -1.84
N GLY A 160 -6.21 20.62 -1.74
CA GLY A 160 -4.90 20.05 -1.40
C GLY A 160 -4.74 19.70 0.09
N CYS A 161 -3.69 18.94 0.38
CA CYS A 161 -3.27 18.64 1.75
C CYS A 161 -3.03 19.96 2.50
N ARG A 162 -3.97 20.33 3.37
CA ARG A 162 -3.85 21.54 4.19
C ARG A 162 -2.69 21.35 5.16
N ASP A 163 -1.86 22.38 5.25
CA ASP A 163 -0.80 22.50 6.25
C ASP A 163 -1.29 21.98 7.61
N GLY A 164 -0.57 21.00 8.15
CA GLY A 164 -0.99 20.05 9.20
C GLY A 164 -1.27 20.62 10.58
N ARG A 165 -1.94 21.77 10.70
CA ARG A 165 -2.42 22.34 11.99
C ARG A 165 -3.87 22.01 12.32
N ARG A 166 -4.59 21.30 11.45
CA ARG A 166 -5.85 20.64 11.79
C ARG A 166 -5.87 19.26 11.17
N ALA A 167 -5.49 18.26 11.96
CA ALA A 167 -6.06 16.93 11.78
C ALA A 167 -7.58 17.09 11.87
N GLN A 168 -8.26 17.06 10.72
CA GLN A 168 -9.70 16.94 10.70
C GLN A 168 -10.00 15.51 11.19
N PRO A 169 -10.88 15.31 12.19
CA PRO A 169 -11.31 13.97 12.54
C PRO A 169 -11.92 13.31 11.30
N PRO A 170 -11.88 11.97 11.19
CA PRO A 170 -12.23 11.24 9.98
C PRO A 170 -13.66 11.58 9.57
N GLY A 171 -13.79 12.42 8.53
CA GLY A 171 -15.01 12.55 7.77
C GLY A 171 -15.17 11.25 7.02
N GLY A 172 -16.03 10.38 7.55
CA GLY A 172 -16.56 9.25 6.80
C GLY A 172 -17.11 9.72 5.46
N CYS A 173 -17.18 8.78 4.52
CA CYS A 173 -17.89 8.91 3.26
C CYS A 173 -19.07 9.88 3.41
N LEU A 174 -18.98 11.03 2.74
CA LEU A 174 -20.13 11.91 2.59
C LEU A 174 -21.28 11.04 2.07
N PRO A 175 -22.42 10.94 2.77
CA PRO A 175 -23.57 10.26 2.19
C PRO A 175 -23.97 11.04 0.94
N LEU A 176 -24.22 10.28 -0.13
CA LEU A 176 -24.87 10.78 -1.34
C LEU A 176 -26.09 11.65 -0.94
N PRO A 177 -26.36 12.76 -1.66
CA PRO A 177 -27.52 13.57 -1.38
C PRO A 177 -28.78 12.71 -1.54
N SER A 178 -29.39 12.36 -0.41
CA SER A 178 -30.67 11.67 -0.38
C SER A 178 -31.73 12.69 -0.77
N ARG A 179 -32.03 12.70 -2.06
CA ARG A 179 -33.21 13.33 -2.62
C ARG A 179 -34.43 12.62 -2.04
N LEU A 180 -35.09 13.24 -1.06
CA LEU A 180 -36.52 13.10 -0.80
C LEU A 180 -36.95 14.33 0.02
N GLU A 181 -37.61 15.23 -0.70
CA GLU A 181 -38.39 16.34 -0.16
C GLU A 181 -39.42 15.79 0.84
N HIS A 182 -39.51 16.40 2.01
CA HIS A 182 -40.71 16.34 2.85
C HIS A 182 -41.01 17.76 3.30
N ASP A 183 -41.91 18.36 2.55
CA ASP A 183 -42.58 19.63 2.81
C ASP A 183 -43.70 19.40 3.85
N PRO A 184 -43.66 20.02 5.04
CA PRO A 184 -44.69 19.82 6.07
C PRO A 184 -45.86 20.82 6.00
N GLU A 185 -46.08 21.55 4.90
CA GLU A 185 -47.15 22.56 4.83
C GLU A 185 -48.43 22.19 4.05
N ILE A 186 -48.73 20.89 3.88
CA ILE A 186 -50.04 20.46 3.38
C ILE A 186 -50.63 19.37 4.29
N GLN A 187 -51.24 19.78 5.42
CA GLN A 187 -52.26 19.01 6.13
C GLN A 187 -53.03 19.88 7.15
N ARG A 188 -53.65 20.96 6.66
CA ARG A 188 -54.84 21.55 7.29
C ARG A 188 -56.03 21.40 6.36
N ALA A 189 -56.70 20.27 6.49
CA ALA A 189 -58.07 20.02 6.09
C ALA A 189 -58.71 19.14 7.17
#